data_AF-A0AAN8P486-F1
#
_entry.id   AF-A0AAN8P486-F1
#
_cell.length_a   1.000
_cell.length_b   1.000
_cell.length_c   1.000
_cell.angle_alpha   90.00
_cell.angle_beta   90.00
_cell.angle_gamma   90.00
#
_symmetry.space_group_name_H-M   'P 1'
#
loop_
_entity.id
_entity.type
_entity.pdbx_description
1 polymer ?
#
loop_
_entity_poly.entity_id
_entity_poly.type
_entity_poly.pdbx_seq_one_letter_code
_entity_poly.pdbx_strand_id
1 'polypeptide(L)'
;MESAEVTKKQVLMSTQLKKRPVKKKKTLGDSTGLRINAFSTAEEYDLDGLSQSLSLETSFKQNHVIGDPDVVESICAVSKSDAHDADGKHLFFFREGSVVMWNLSDLEMKTILNFVKNYEKNSFEESMIQNESETMNYIYSPDVAEPEIINDNIVFSRGNDLIFEKYAISNAMALSVHLGTFEANFENYINAMEPVTDDLKSGRVIKMSRDEVLQKTGQLFALRHNINLNSNLLDTPDFYWDRAELEKLYQRTSNYFCINKRTRVMNEKINHCIELVELLSSHLNDKHHVRLEWMIIVLIMVEVLFEIIHFIRR
;
A
#
# COMPACT_ATOMS: atom_id res chain seq x y z
N MET A 1 -26.97 -4.02 -37.98
CA MET A 1 -26.86 -3.05 -36.87
C MET A 1 -26.79 -3.72 -35.50
N GLU A 2 -27.35 -4.92 -35.33
CA GLU A 2 -27.35 -5.68 -34.05
C GLU A 2 -25.96 -6.18 -33.60
N SER A 3 -25.07 -6.53 -34.52
CA SER A 3 -23.76 -7.10 -34.18
C SER A 3 -22.76 -6.09 -33.60
N ALA A 4 -23.01 -4.78 -33.74
CA ALA A 4 -22.16 -3.74 -33.17
C ALA A 4 -22.56 -3.35 -31.73
N GLU A 5 -23.84 -3.53 -31.37
CA GLU A 5 -24.33 -3.30 -30.01
C GLU A 5 -23.96 -4.44 -29.05
N VAL A 6 -23.91 -5.68 -29.54
CA VAL A 6 -23.48 -6.85 -28.75
C VAL A 6 -21.99 -6.73 -28.38
N THR A 7 -21.15 -6.28 -29.32
CA THR A 7 -19.71 -6.06 -29.07
C THR A 7 -19.46 -4.87 -28.13
N LYS A 8 -20.24 -3.79 -28.22
CA LYS A 8 -20.17 -2.68 -27.24
C LYS A 8 -20.59 -3.09 -25.83
N LYS A 9 -21.60 -3.97 -25.69
CA LYS A 9 -21.99 -4.52 -24.38
C LYS A 9 -20.94 -5.47 -23.80
N GLN A 10 -20.26 -6.27 -24.63
CA GLN A 10 -19.17 -7.14 -24.16
C GLN A 10 -17.93 -6.36 -23.72
N VAL A 11 -17.56 -5.27 -24.40
CA VAL A 11 -16.40 -4.45 -24.03
C VAL A 11 -16.68 -3.56 -22.81
N LEU A 12 -17.92 -3.11 -22.59
CA LEU A 12 -18.29 -2.43 -21.34
C LEU A 12 -18.37 -3.36 -20.12
N MET A 13 -18.58 -4.67 -20.32
CA MET A 13 -18.61 -5.65 -19.22
C MET A 13 -17.23 -6.12 -18.76
N SER A 14 -16.18 -5.97 -19.58
CA SER A 14 -14.83 -6.45 -19.25
C SER A 14 -13.97 -5.47 -18.42
N THR A 15 -14.51 -4.32 -18.02
CA THR A 15 -13.75 -3.27 -17.28
C THR A 15 -14.35 -2.94 -15.91
N GLN A 16 -15.15 -3.85 -15.36
CA GLN A 16 -15.49 -3.84 -13.93
C GLN A 16 -14.51 -4.78 -13.22
N LEU A 17 -13.27 -4.34 -13.05
CA LEU A 17 -12.40 -4.93 -12.02
C LEU A 17 -13.21 -4.86 -10.73
N LYS A 18 -13.54 -6.04 -10.17
CA LYS A 18 -14.26 -6.17 -8.91
C LYS A 18 -13.68 -5.16 -7.92
N LYS A 19 -14.39 -4.05 -7.70
CA LYS A 19 -14.20 -3.23 -6.51
C LYS A 19 -14.20 -4.21 -5.34
N ARG A 20 -13.25 -4.01 -4.42
CA ARG A 20 -13.16 -4.67 -3.11
C ARG A 20 -14.57 -5.11 -2.70
N PRO A 21 -14.86 -6.40 -2.43
CA PRO A 21 -16.04 -6.65 -1.62
C PRO A 21 -15.80 -5.81 -0.38
N VAL A 22 -16.57 -4.73 -0.20
CA VAL A 22 -16.52 -3.92 1.00
C VAL A 22 -16.69 -4.93 2.11
N LYS A 23 -15.59 -5.31 2.78
CA LYS A 23 -15.64 -6.22 3.90
C LYS A 23 -16.50 -5.44 4.89
N LYS A 24 -17.77 -5.82 5.00
CA LYS A 24 -18.64 -5.32 6.04
C LYS A 24 -17.82 -5.48 7.31
N LYS A 25 -17.44 -4.37 7.94
CA LYS A 25 -16.99 -4.36 9.32
C LYS A 25 -18.08 -5.15 10.03
N LYS A 26 -17.80 -6.41 10.39
CA LYS A 26 -18.77 -7.21 11.13
C LYS A 26 -18.92 -6.45 12.43
N THR A 27 -20.04 -5.76 12.57
CA THR A 27 -20.44 -5.11 13.79
C THR A 27 -20.33 -6.16 14.88
N LEU A 28 -19.59 -5.80 15.93
CA LEU A 28 -19.46 -6.45 17.23
C LEU A 28 -20.59 -7.47 17.48
N GLY A 29 -20.30 -8.73 17.15
CA GLY A 29 -21.18 -9.86 17.39
C GLY A 29 -20.31 -10.96 17.98
N ASP A 30 -20.64 -11.36 19.20
CA ASP A 30 -19.98 -12.36 20.04
C ASP A 30 -19.33 -13.49 19.24
N SER A 31 -18.07 -13.27 18.86
CA SER A 31 -17.18 -14.34 18.44
C SER A 31 -16.20 -14.47 19.58
N THR A 32 -16.48 -15.41 20.48
CA THR A 32 -15.59 -15.90 21.55
C THR A 32 -14.41 -16.65 20.94
N GLY A 33 -13.74 -16.05 19.95
CA GLY A 33 -12.64 -16.61 19.20
C GLY A 33 -11.42 -15.72 19.30
N LEU A 34 -10.25 -16.32 19.22
CA LEU A 34 -8.99 -15.59 19.28
C LEU A 34 -8.79 -14.83 17.96
N ARG A 35 -8.26 -13.61 18.05
CA ARG A 35 -8.19 -12.67 16.92
C ARG A 35 -6.76 -12.21 16.67
N ILE A 36 -6.50 -11.90 15.40
CA ILE A 36 -5.28 -11.28 14.89
C ILE A 36 -5.71 -9.99 14.23
N ASN A 37 -5.09 -8.87 14.59
CA ASN A 37 -5.34 -7.57 13.98
C ASN A 37 -4.03 -7.01 13.44
N ALA A 38 -4.03 -6.58 12.19
CA ALA A 38 -2.90 -5.94 11.54
C ALA A 38 -3.25 -4.49 11.19
N PHE A 39 -2.28 -3.61 11.40
CA PHE A 39 -2.37 -2.18 11.10
C PHE A 39 -1.08 -1.74 10.40
N SER A 40 -1.21 -0.86 9.41
CA SER A 40 -0.11 -0.11 8.81
C SER A 40 -0.25 1.33 9.30
N THR A 41 0.71 1.81 10.09
CA THR A 41 0.60 3.13 10.76
C THR A 41 1.55 4.17 10.21
N ALA A 42 2.62 3.76 9.53
CA ALA A 42 3.60 4.65 8.93
C ALA A 42 4.26 4.02 7.70
N GLU A 43 5.04 4.80 6.94
CA GLU A 43 5.86 4.25 5.85
C GLU A 43 7.02 3.42 6.36
N GLU A 44 7.58 3.75 7.52
CA GLU A 44 8.70 3.02 8.14
C GLU A 44 8.67 3.16 9.67
N TYR A 45 9.13 2.14 10.38
CA TYR A 45 9.41 2.20 11.82
C TYR A 45 10.91 2.29 12.12
N ASP A 46 11.26 3.13 13.10
CA ASP A 46 12.55 3.04 13.79
C ASP A 46 12.56 1.84 14.75
N LEU A 47 12.86 0.65 14.19
CA LEU A 47 12.92 -0.59 14.95
C LEU A 47 14.03 -0.58 16.00
N ASP A 48 15.13 0.14 15.79
CA ASP A 48 16.23 0.23 16.74
C ASP A 48 15.77 0.96 18.01
N GLY A 49 15.18 2.15 17.86
CA GLY A 49 14.59 2.90 18.97
C GLY A 49 13.44 2.16 19.65
N LEU A 50 12.60 1.48 18.86
CA LEU A 50 11.49 0.68 19.36
C LEU A 50 11.98 -0.51 20.20
N SER A 51 12.99 -1.23 19.73
CA SER A 51 13.56 -2.41 20.43
C SER A 51 14.15 -2.04 21.79
N GLN A 52 14.86 -0.91 21.88
CA GLN A 52 15.44 -0.40 23.12
C GLN A 52 14.33 -0.04 24.12
N SER A 53 13.27 0.60 23.63
CA SER A 53 12.16 1.05 24.47
C SER A 53 11.31 -0.13 24.96
N LEU A 54 11.06 -1.11 24.09
CA LEU A 54 10.41 -2.37 24.45
C LEU A 54 11.22 -3.19 25.47
N SER A 55 12.56 -3.10 25.43
CA SER A 55 13.43 -3.77 26.40
C SER A 55 13.37 -3.12 27.79
N LEU A 56 13.12 -1.82 27.85
CA LEU A 56 12.95 -1.05 29.09
C LEU A 56 11.53 -1.19 29.67
N GLU A 57 10.55 -1.45 28.82
CA GLU A 57 9.17 -1.75 29.19
C GLU A 57 9.07 -3.04 30.02
N THR A 58 8.50 -2.93 31.22
CA THR A 58 8.39 -4.07 32.15
C THR A 58 7.33 -5.11 31.75
N SER A 59 6.53 -4.84 30.71
CA SER A 59 5.35 -5.63 30.33
C SER A 59 5.64 -6.76 29.33
N PHE A 60 6.76 -6.71 28.59
CA PHE A 60 7.13 -7.66 27.53
C PHE A 60 8.44 -8.39 27.84
N LYS A 61 8.52 -9.71 27.61
CA LYS A 61 9.61 -10.56 28.14
C LYS A 61 10.77 -10.80 27.18
N GLN A 62 10.54 -10.70 25.87
CA GLN A 62 11.54 -11.18 24.92
C GLN A 62 11.35 -10.55 23.54
N ASN A 63 12.42 -9.93 23.04
CA ASN A 63 12.53 -9.47 21.66
C ASN A 63 13.16 -10.60 20.85
N HIS A 64 12.37 -11.32 20.06
CA HIS A 64 12.96 -12.11 18.98
C HIS A 64 13.16 -11.16 17.80
N VAL A 65 14.42 -10.87 17.50
CA VAL A 65 14.81 -10.28 16.22
C VAL A 65 14.71 -11.39 15.19
N ILE A 66 13.82 -11.21 14.22
CA ILE A 66 13.64 -12.16 13.12
C ILE A 66 14.14 -11.46 11.86
N GLY A 67 15.23 -11.99 11.28
CA GLY A 67 15.97 -11.41 10.15
C GLY A 67 17.47 -11.64 10.28
N ASP A 68 18.25 -11.10 9.33
CA ASP A 68 19.71 -11.06 9.40
C ASP A 68 20.15 -10.18 10.60
N PRO A 69 21.14 -10.60 11.42
CA PRO A 69 21.67 -9.76 12.51
C PRO A 69 22.14 -8.36 12.07
N ASP A 70 22.48 -8.15 10.80
CA ASP A 70 22.91 -6.84 10.29
C ASP A 70 21.73 -5.92 9.87
N VAL A 71 20.53 -6.48 9.65
CA VAL A 71 19.32 -5.74 9.23
C VAL A 71 18.11 -6.28 9.97
N VAL A 72 17.72 -5.64 11.08
CA VAL A 72 16.48 -5.97 11.79
C VAL A 72 15.28 -5.64 10.90
N GLU A 73 14.65 -6.67 10.33
CA GLU A 73 13.43 -6.53 9.52
C GLU A 73 12.16 -6.54 10.38
N SER A 74 12.21 -7.25 11.51
CA SER A 74 11.06 -7.36 12.41
C SER A 74 11.43 -7.67 13.86
N ILE A 75 10.55 -7.25 14.77
CA ILE A 75 10.63 -7.49 16.21
C ILE A 75 9.38 -8.22 16.67
N CYS A 76 9.56 -9.38 17.30
CA CYS A 76 8.49 -10.03 18.04
C CYS A 76 8.59 -9.70 19.53
N ALA A 77 7.52 -9.17 20.13
CA ALA A 77 7.37 -8.97 21.57
C ALA A 77 6.24 -9.83 22.14
N VAL A 78 6.52 -10.53 23.24
CA VAL A 78 5.56 -11.43 23.91
C VAL A 78 5.30 -10.95 25.34
N SER A 79 4.03 -10.94 25.76
CA SER A 79 3.63 -10.56 27.13
C SER A 79 4.31 -11.43 28.20
N LYS A 80 4.78 -10.82 29.29
CA LYS A 80 5.47 -11.56 30.38
C LYS A 80 4.59 -12.59 31.09
N SER A 81 3.29 -12.38 31.12
CA SER A 81 2.33 -13.28 31.80
C SER A 81 2.08 -14.58 31.04
N ASP A 82 2.27 -14.57 29.71
CA ASP A 82 1.74 -15.61 28.81
C ASP A 82 2.84 -16.26 27.95
N ALA A 83 4.12 -16.12 28.33
CA ALA A 83 5.28 -16.55 27.52
C ALA A 83 5.33 -18.06 27.21
N HIS A 84 4.53 -18.88 27.89
CA HIS A 84 4.39 -20.32 27.64
C HIS A 84 2.96 -20.74 27.27
N ASP A 85 2.05 -19.77 27.10
CA ASP A 85 0.68 -20.04 26.70
C ASP A 85 0.57 -19.95 25.17
N ALA A 86 -0.02 -20.98 24.55
CA ALA A 86 -0.35 -20.95 23.13
C ALA A 86 -1.27 -19.76 22.80
N ASP A 87 -2.11 -19.34 23.76
CA ASP A 87 -3.04 -18.22 23.64
C ASP A 87 -2.42 -16.87 24.04
N GLY A 88 -1.10 -16.83 24.25
CA GLY A 88 -0.41 -15.63 24.68
C GLY A 88 -0.55 -14.45 23.72
N LYS A 89 -0.39 -13.25 24.28
CA LYS A 89 -0.39 -12.01 23.49
C LYS A 89 0.95 -11.83 22.79
N HIS A 90 0.91 -11.83 21.46
CA HIS A 90 2.08 -11.59 20.62
C HIS A 90 1.91 -10.30 19.83
N LEU A 91 2.99 -9.55 19.75
CA LEU A 91 3.11 -8.35 18.94
C LEU A 91 4.25 -8.56 17.95
N PHE A 92 4.00 -8.28 16.68
CA PHE A 92 5.01 -8.29 15.64
C PHE A 92 5.07 -6.89 15.03
N PHE A 93 6.25 -6.27 15.08
CA PHE A 93 6.54 -4.99 14.45
C PHE A 93 7.42 -5.23 13.24
N PHE A 94 7.04 -4.63 12.11
CA PHE A 94 7.72 -4.78 10.83
C PHE A 94 8.31 -3.43 10.42
N ARG A 95 9.50 -3.43 9.83
CA ARG A 95 10.23 -2.20 9.47
C ARG A 95 9.42 -1.32 8.52
N GLU A 96 8.58 -1.92 7.69
CA GLU A 96 7.66 -1.29 6.74
C GLU A 96 6.50 -0.53 7.43
N GLY A 97 6.62 -0.21 8.72
CA GLY A 97 5.64 0.60 9.42
C GLY A 97 4.32 -0.12 9.72
N SER A 98 4.38 -1.46 9.86
CA SER A 98 3.22 -2.30 10.14
C SER A 98 3.35 -3.04 11.47
N VAL A 99 2.23 -3.20 12.17
CA VAL A 99 2.14 -3.93 13.44
C VAL A 99 1.02 -4.97 13.40
N VAL A 100 1.33 -6.18 13.85
CA VAL A 100 0.37 -7.30 13.95
C VAL A 100 0.23 -7.73 15.41
N MET A 101 -1.01 -7.76 15.87
CA MET A 101 -1.38 -7.95 17.27
C MET A 101 -2.24 -9.20 17.43
N TRP A 102 -1.76 -10.16 18.21
CA TRP A 102 -2.42 -11.43 18.48
C TRP A 102 -3.08 -11.40 19.85
N ASN A 103 -4.38 -11.68 19.91
CA ASN A 103 -5.16 -11.80 21.13
C ASN A 103 -5.18 -10.54 22.02
N LEU A 104 -5.09 -9.35 21.43
CA LEU A 104 -5.24 -8.08 22.15
C LEU A 104 -6.69 -7.60 22.13
N SER A 105 -7.11 -6.99 23.25
CA SER A 105 -8.37 -6.25 23.34
C SER A 105 -8.26 -4.87 22.66
N ASP A 106 -9.41 -4.27 22.34
CA ASP A 106 -9.45 -2.98 21.63
C ASP A 106 -8.78 -1.83 22.42
N LEU A 107 -8.79 -1.89 23.75
CA LEU A 107 -8.09 -0.92 24.61
C LEU A 107 -6.57 -1.09 24.57
N GLU A 108 -6.11 -2.35 24.58
CA GLU A 108 -4.68 -2.67 24.46
C GLU A 108 -4.16 -2.28 23.09
N MET A 109 -4.91 -2.60 22.01
CA MET A 109 -4.54 -2.20 20.66
C MET A 109 -4.34 -0.68 20.54
N LYS A 110 -5.26 0.13 21.09
CA LYS A 110 -5.11 1.59 21.12
C LYS A 110 -3.88 2.06 21.88
N THR A 111 -3.55 1.37 22.98
CA THR A 111 -2.36 1.69 23.79
C THR A 111 -1.09 1.42 22.99
N ILE A 112 -1.01 0.28 22.31
CA ILE A 112 0.12 -0.07 21.44
C ILE A 112 0.23 0.89 20.25
N LEU A 113 -0.88 1.22 19.57
CA LEU A 113 -0.86 2.17 18.46
C LEU A 113 -0.36 3.56 18.91
N ASN A 114 -0.73 4.03 20.10
CA ASN A 114 -0.20 5.28 20.64
C ASN A 114 1.27 5.20 21.05
N PHE A 115 1.73 4.03 21.50
CA PHE A 115 3.14 3.81 21.82
C PHE A 115 4.01 3.85 20.56
N VAL A 116 3.57 3.19 19.49
CA VAL A 116 4.33 3.08 18.23
C VAL A 116 4.50 4.44 17.53
N LYS A 117 3.57 5.39 17.69
CA LYS A 117 3.65 6.76 17.13
C LYS A 117 4.99 7.47 17.37
N ASN A 118 5.67 7.20 18.48
CA ASN A 118 6.96 7.84 18.79
C ASN A 118 8.12 7.33 17.90
N TYR A 119 7.92 6.22 17.18
CA TYR A 119 8.91 5.54 16.36
C TYR A 119 8.51 5.52 14.87
N GLU A 120 7.46 6.24 14.49
CA GLU A 120 6.94 6.32 13.13
C GLU A 120 7.72 7.33 12.28
N LYS A 121 8.11 6.93 11.08
CA LYS A 121 8.58 7.83 10.02
C LYS A 121 7.49 7.93 8.96
N ASN A 122 7.06 9.16 8.66
CA ASN A 122 5.93 9.45 7.76
C ASN A 122 4.65 8.70 8.19
N SER A 123 4.10 9.10 9.35
CA SER A 123 2.86 8.55 9.91
C SER A 123 1.65 8.77 8.99
N PHE A 124 0.77 7.77 8.92
CA PHE A 124 -0.48 7.84 8.17
C PHE A 124 -1.62 8.45 9.00
N GLU A 125 -2.64 8.97 8.32
CA GLU A 125 -3.83 9.50 8.99
C GLU A 125 -4.61 8.41 9.74
N GLU A 126 -5.09 8.71 10.94
CA GLU A 126 -5.80 7.73 11.78
C GLU A 126 -7.03 7.12 11.09
N SER A 127 -7.73 7.89 10.25
CA SER A 127 -8.84 7.40 9.42
C SER A 127 -8.39 6.32 8.43
N MET A 128 -7.23 6.50 7.80
CA MET A 128 -6.63 5.56 6.86
C MET A 128 -6.18 4.29 7.57
N ILE A 129 -5.48 4.42 8.71
CA ILE A 129 -5.04 3.30 9.55
C ILE A 129 -6.23 2.40 9.93
N GLN A 130 -7.35 3.00 10.32
CA GLN A 130 -8.55 2.25 10.72
C GLN A 130 -9.27 1.61 9.53
N ASN A 131 -9.28 2.26 8.37
CA ASN A 131 -9.97 1.77 7.17
C ASN A 131 -9.21 0.64 6.47
N GLU A 132 -7.88 0.68 6.52
CA GLU A 132 -6.99 -0.31 5.88
C GLU A 132 -6.40 -1.32 6.88
N SER A 133 -7.15 -1.61 7.95
CA SER A 133 -6.82 -2.68 8.90
C SER A 133 -7.33 -4.06 8.43
N GLU A 134 -6.60 -5.11 8.79
CA GLU A 134 -7.01 -6.51 8.54
C GLU A 134 -7.24 -7.23 9.86
N THR A 135 -8.33 -8.00 9.93
CA THR A 135 -8.67 -8.83 11.08
C THR A 135 -8.90 -10.26 10.62
N MET A 136 -8.31 -11.20 11.34
CA MET A 136 -8.48 -12.64 11.10
C MET A 136 -8.69 -13.37 12.42
N ASN A 137 -9.46 -14.45 12.38
CA ASN A 137 -9.68 -15.30 13.54
C ASN A 137 -8.75 -16.51 13.46
N TYR A 138 -8.41 -17.07 14.62
CA TYR A 138 -7.71 -18.35 14.68
C TYR A 138 -8.29 -19.27 15.75
N ILE A 139 -8.16 -20.58 15.50
CA ILE A 139 -8.65 -21.65 16.36
C ILE A 139 -7.60 -22.75 16.47
N TYR A 140 -7.68 -23.53 17.54
CA TYR A 140 -6.88 -24.74 17.71
C TYR A 140 -7.72 -25.97 17.42
N SER A 141 -7.20 -26.86 16.59
CA SER A 141 -7.81 -28.15 16.32
C SER A 141 -6.76 -29.27 16.40
N PRO A 142 -7.05 -30.39 17.09
CA PRO A 142 -6.15 -31.55 17.10
C PRO A 142 -6.11 -32.28 15.74
N ASP A 143 -7.07 -32.02 14.85
CA ASP A 143 -7.22 -32.73 13.58
C ASP A 143 -6.26 -32.25 12.48
N VAL A 144 -5.53 -31.17 12.74
CA VAL A 144 -4.64 -30.53 11.78
C VAL A 144 -3.19 -30.70 12.23
N ALA A 145 -2.31 -31.16 11.34
CA ALA A 145 -0.89 -31.34 11.61
C ALA A 145 -0.05 -30.09 11.32
N GLU A 146 -0.41 -29.32 10.29
CA GLU A 146 0.28 -28.09 9.85
C GLU A 146 -0.72 -26.92 9.84
N PRO A 147 -0.33 -25.67 10.14
CA PRO A 147 -1.26 -24.55 10.10
C PRO A 147 -1.92 -24.38 8.72
N GLU A 148 -3.24 -24.32 8.69
CA GLU A 148 -4.02 -24.16 7.46
C GLU A 148 -5.10 -23.08 7.61
N ILE A 149 -5.49 -22.48 6.48
CA ILE A 149 -6.59 -21.50 6.43
C ILE A 149 -7.86 -22.23 5.99
N ILE A 150 -8.82 -22.37 6.91
CA ILE A 150 -10.09 -23.07 6.68
C ILE A 150 -11.25 -22.12 7.04
N ASN A 151 -12.15 -21.88 6.09
CA ASN A 151 -13.34 -21.03 6.29
C ASN A 151 -13.01 -19.65 6.91
N ASP A 152 -11.98 -18.96 6.39
CA ASP A 152 -11.49 -17.65 6.89
C ASP A 152 -10.92 -17.65 8.32
N ASN A 153 -10.63 -18.81 8.88
CA ASN A 153 -9.93 -18.95 10.16
C ASN A 153 -8.59 -19.62 9.94
N ILE A 154 -7.54 -19.18 10.64
CA ILE A 154 -6.32 -19.97 10.77
C ILE A 154 -6.57 -21.09 11.76
N VAL A 155 -6.27 -22.31 11.37
CA VAL A 155 -6.37 -23.49 12.23
C VAL A 155 -4.97 -23.95 12.58
N PHE A 156 -4.64 -23.94 13.87
CA PHE A 156 -3.37 -24.43 14.40
C PHE A 156 -3.54 -25.81 15.03
N SER A 157 -2.49 -26.63 14.91
CA SER A 157 -2.31 -27.75 15.83
C SER A 157 -1.85 -27.21 17.19
N ARG A 158 -2.33 -27.79 18.29
CA ARG A 158 -1.90 -27.38 19.63
C ARG A 158 -0.50 -27.94 19.91
N GLY A 159 0.52 -27.13 19.65
CA GLY A 159 1.94 -27.44 19.91
C GLY A 159 2.58 -26.49 20.91
N ASN A 160 3.75 -26.86 21.42
CA ASN A 160 4.59 -25.96 22.22
C ASN A 160 5.49 -25.16 21.26
N ASP A 161 5.33 -23.84 21.29
CA ASP A 161 6.04 -22.82 20.49
C ASP A 161 5.59 -22.71 19.02
N LEU A 162 4.65 -21.78 18.78
CA LEU A 162 4.11 -21.44 17.45
C LEU A 162 4.62 -20.08 16.94
N ILE A 163 5.72 -19.57 17.51
CA ILE A 163 6.17 -18.20 17.25
C ILE A 163 6.52 -17.97 15.77
N PHE A 164 7.11 -18.96 15.12
CA PHE A 164 7.54 -18.85 13.72
C PHE A 164 6.37 -18.97 12.74
N GLU A 165 5.38 -19.80 13.05
CA GLU A 165 4.14 -19.91 12.29
C GLU A 165 3.31 -18.61 12.42
N LYS A 166 3.20 -18.08 13.66
CA LYS A 166 2.58 -16.78 13.92
C LYS A 166 3.32 -15.66 13.19
N TYR A 167 4.66 -15.71 13.14
CA TYR A 167 5.46 -14.77 12.36
C TYR A 167 5.15 -14.85 10.86
N ALA A 168 5.15 -16.06 10.27
CA ALA A 168 4.88 -16.24 8.84
C ALA A 168 3.51 -15.67 8.42
N ILE A 169 2.49 -15.89 9.25
CA ILE A 169 1.15 -15.31 9.05
C ILE A 169 1.18 -13.80 9.23
N SER A 170 1.86 -13.31 10.27
CA SER A 170 1.96 -11.88 10.57
C SER A 170 2.68 -11.13 9.45
N ASN A 171 3.71 -11.71 8.85
CA ASN A 171 4.46 -11.13 7.75
C ASN A 171 3.55 -10.89 6.53
N ALA A 172 2.79 -11.92 6.13
CA ALA A 172 1.83 -11.79 5.04
C ALA A 172 0.69 -10.80 5.37
N MET A 173 0.22 -10.76 6.63
CA MET A 173 -0.79 -9.78 7.06
C MET A 173 -0.25 -8.35 7.03
N ALA A 174 0.99 -8.11 7.49
CA ALA A 174 1.67 -6.82 7.47
C ALA A 174 1.80 -6.29 6.04
N LEU A 175 2.26 -7.13 5.12
CA LEU A 175 2.28 -6.83 3.68
C LEU A 175 0.90 -6.45 3.14
N SER A 176 -0.15 -7.18 3.53
CA SER A 176 -1.51 -6.92 3.06
C SER A 176 -2.04 -5.55 3.50
N VAL A 177 -1.82 -5.16 4.76
CA VAL A 177 -2.28 -3.86 5.30
C VAL A 177 -1.45 -2.72 4.74
N HIS A 178 -0.14 -2.89 4.61
CA HIS A 178 0.75 -1.88 4.04
C HIS A 178 0.42 -1.62 2.56
N LEU A 179 0.18 -2.68 1.79
CA LEU A 179 -0.33 -2.58 0.42
C LEU A 179 -1.69 -1.86 0.37
N GLY A 180 -2.58 -2.12 1.33
CA GLY A 180 -3.88 -1.44 1.44
C GLY A 180 -3.73 0.08 1.62
N THR A 181 -2.75 0.51 2.42
CA THR A 181 -2.45 1.93 2.60
C THR A 181 -1.97 2.58 1.30
N PHE A 182 -1.07 1.94 0.55
CA PHE A 182 -0.64 2.47 -0.75
C PHE A 182 -1.76 2.48 -1.78
N GLU A 183 -2.61 1.46 -1.80
CA GLU A 183 -3.81 1.43 -2.65
C GLU A 183 -4.72 2.63 -2.34
N ALA A 184 -4.91 2.98 -1.06
CA ALA A 184 -5.70 4.15 -0.65
C ALA A 184 -5.04 5.48 -1.05
N ASN A 185 -3.73 5.62 -0.84
CA ASN A 185 -2.96 6.80 -1.27
C ASN A 185 -3.03 6.99 -2.79
N PHE A 186 -2.94 5.89 -3.53
CA PHE A 186 -3.04 5.93 -4.98
C PHE A 186 -4.44 6.26 -5.48
N GLU A 187 -5.48 5.73 -4.84
CA GLU A 187 -6.86 6.10 -5.15
C GLU A 187 -7.11 7.61 -4.91
N ASN A 188 -6.54 8.17 -3.84
CA ASN A 188 -6.58 9.62 -3.59
C ASN A 188 -5.89 10.41 -4.71
N TYR A 189 -4.75 9.92 -5.22
CA TYR A 189 -4.08 10.51 -6.38
C TYR A 189 -4.95 10.46 -7.65
N ILE A 190 -5.59 9.31 -7.92
CA ILE A 190 -6.51 9.16 -9.06
C ILE A 190 -7.68 10.14 -8.95
N ASN A 191 -8.31 10.23 -7.78
CA ASN A 191 -9.42 11.15 -7.53
C ASN A 191 -9.00 12.61 -7.74
N ALA A 192 -7.76 12.97 -7.37
CA ALA A 192 -7.22 14.30 -7.63
C ALA A 192 -6.98 14.59 -9.13
N MET A 193 -6.79 13.55 -9.95
CA MET A 193 -6.61 13.67 -11.41
C MET A 193 -7.92 13.62 -12.20
N GLU A 194 -9.03 13.17 -11.59
CA GLU A 194 -10.35 13.07 -12.24
C GLU A 194 -10.78 14.38 -12.95
N PRO A 195 -10.68 15.58 -12.34
CA PRO A 195 -11.06 16.82 -13.02
C PRO A 195 -10.23 17.10 -14.28
N VAL A 196 -8.96 16.74 -14.27
CA VAL A 196 -8.04 16.92 -15.40
C VAL A 196 -8.43 15.99 -16.55
N THR A 197 -8.75 14.74 -16.23
CA THR A 197 -9.24 13.78 -17.23
C THR A 197 -10.58 14.18 -17.83
N ASP A 198 -11.47 14.78 -17.04
CA ASP A 198 -12.76 15.29 -17.52
C ASP A 198 -12.64 16.50 -18.44
N ASP A 199 -11.71 17.41 -18.14
CA ASP A 199 -11.37 18.52 -19.02
C ASP A 199 -10.81 18.04 -20.35
N LEU A 200 -9.91 17.05 -20.32
CA LEU A 200 -9.34 16.42 -21.52
C LEU A 200 -10.43 15.75 -22.38
N LYS A 201 -11.32 14.97 -21.76
CA LYS A 201 -12.45 14.31 -22.43
C LYS A 201 -13.41 15.31 -23.09
N SER A 202 -13.59 16.48 -22.47
CA SER A 202 -14.51 17.51 -22.96
C SER A 202 -13.85 18.47 -23.96
N GLY A 203 -12.56 18.30 -24.26
CA GLY A 203 -11.78 19.23 -25.09
C GLY A 203 -11.65 20.63 -24.49
N ARG A 204 -11.84 20.77 -23.17
CA ARG A 204 -11.72 22.05 -22.47
C ARG A 204 -10.24 22.40 -22.28
N VAL A 205 -9.98 23.69 -22.05
CA VAL A 205 -8.64 24.14 -21.70
C VAL A 205 -8.27 23.55 -20.34
N ILE A 206 -7.24 22.70 -20.33
CA ILE A 206 -6.67 22.11 -19.12
C ILE A 206 -6.15 23.25 -18.23
N LYS A 207 -6.69 23.36 -17.01
CA LYS A 207 -6.35 24.43 -16.04
C LYS A 207 -5.05 24.19 -15.28
N MET A 208 -4.45 23.01 -15.43
CA MET A 208 -3.23 22.61 -14.74
C MET A 208 -2.00 23.27 -15.33
N SER A 209 -1.19 23.89 -14.48
CA SER A 209 0.09 24.50 -14.83
C SER A 209 1.18 23.45 -15.05
N ARG A 210 2.29 23.85 -15.69
CA ARG A 210 3.46 22.96 -15.88
C ARG A 210 4.07 22.51 -14.56
N ASP A 211 4.13 23.41 -13.58
CA ASP A 211 4.70 23.13 -12.28
C ASP A 211 3.83 22.11 -11.52
N GLU A 212 2.50 22.21 -11.64
CA GLU A 212 1.58 21.20 -11.10
C GLU A 212 1.74 19.85 -11.81
N VAL A 213 1.95 19.82 -13.13
CA VAL A 213 2.23 18.56 -13.86
C VAL A 213 3.52 17.92 -13.36
N LEU A 214 4.57 18.72 -13.19
CA LEU A 214 5.84 18.23 -12.65
C LEU A 214 5.67 17.69 -11.22
N GLN A 215 4.92 18.39 -10.38
CA GLN A 215 4.64 17.95 -9.01
C GLN A 215 3.85 16.63 -9.00
N LYS A 216 2.83 16.49 -9.83
CA LYS A 216 2.05 15.25 -9.96
C LYS A 216 2.87 14.10 -10.51
N THR A 217 3.74 14.39 -11.48
CA THR A 217 4.73 13.43 -12.02
C THR A 217 5.62 12.93 -10.88
N GLY A 218 6.18 13.83 -10.07
CA GLY A 218 7.02 13.48 -8.92
C GLY A 218 6.29 12.64 -7.87
N GLN A 219 5.05 13.00 -7.53
CA GLN A 219 4.20 12.22 -6.61
C GLN A 219 4.01 10.78 -7.11
N LEU A 220 3.73 10.61 -8.41
CA LEU A 220 3.53 9.30 -9.02
C LEU A 220 4.82 8.47 -9.06
N PHE A 221 5.97 9.09 -9.33
CA PHE A 221 7.27 8.41 -9.26
C PHE A 221 7.63 8.00 -7.84
N ALA A 222 7.37 8.84 -6.84
CA ALA A 222 7.59 8.50 -5.43
C ALA A 222 6.74 7.29 -5.02
N LEU A 223 5.46 7.28 -5.40
CA LEU A 223 4.56 6.16 -5.14
C LEU A 223 5.03 4.87 -5.83
N ARG A 224 5.42 4.95 -7.11
CA ARG A 224 5.99 3.82 -7.85
C ARG A 224 7.27 3.29 -7.21
N HIS A 225 8.14 4.19 -6.74
CA HIS A 225 9.36 3.83 -6.06
C HIS A 225 9.09 3.09 -4.76
N ASN A 226 8.20 3.60 -3.91
CA ASN A 226 7.81 2.97 -2.65
C ASN A 226 7.21 1.58 -2.87
N ILE A 227 6.34 1.43 -3.87
CA ILE A 227 5.76 0.13 -4.23
C ILE A 227 6.82 -0.84 -4.72
N ASN A 228 7.78 -0.39 -5.53
CA ASN A 228 8.82 -1.25 -6.07
C ASN A 228 9.87 -1.65 -5.01
N LEU A 229 10.22 -0.75 -4.09
CA LEU A 229 11.06 -1.09 -2.94
C LEU A 229 10.41 -2.19 -2.10
N ASN A 230 9.10 -2.07 -1.86
CA ASN A 230 8.31 -3.09 -1.15
C ASN A 230 7.98 -4.30 -2.03
N SER A 231 8.19 -4.23 -3.35
CA SER A 231 8.07 -5.40 -4.24
C SER A 231 9.25 -6.35 -4.09
N ASN A 232 10.42 -5.88 -3.62
CA ASN A 232 11.50 -6.79 -3.22
C ASN A 232 11.11 -7.63 -1.99
N LEU A 233 10.10 -7.21 -1.23
CA LEU A 233 9.50 -7.96 -0.12
C LEU A 233 8.49 -9.02 -0.59
N LEU A 234 8.17 -9.06 -1.90
CA LEU A 234 7.34 -10.12 -2.50
C LEU A 234 8.15 -11.36 -2.88
N ASP A 235 9.46 -11.21 -3.06
CA ASP A 235 10.35 -12.37 -3.09
C ASP A 235 10.36 -12.99 -1.70
N THR A 236 10.40 -14.33 -1.65
CA THR A 236 10.39 -15.07 -0.39
C THR A 236 11.56 -14.59 0.47
N PRO A 237 11.31 -14.00 1.66
CA PRO A 237 12.40 -13.49 2.50
C PRO A 237 13.42 -14.58 2.83
N ASP A 238 14.70 -14.21 2.95
CA ASP A 238 15.80 -15.16 3.21
C ASP A 238 15.58 -15.97 4.49
N PHE A 239 14.81 -15.43 5.45
CA PHE A 239 14.35 -16.12 6.64
C PHE A 239 13.71 -17.50 6.36
N TYR A 240 13.04 -17.66 5.21
CA TYR A 240 12.35 -18.90 4.84
C TYR A 240 13.21 -19.88 4.04
N TRP A 241 14.43 -19.51 3.61
CA TRP A 241 15.25 -20.30 2.68
C TRP A 241 15.49 -21.74 3.14
N ASP A 242 15.75 -21.94 4.44
CA ASP A 242 15.98 -23.27 5.03
C ASP A 242 14.71 -23.88 5.65
N ARG A 243 13.55 -23.24 5.50
CA ARG A 243 12.31 -23.54 6.25
C ARG A 243 11.09 -23.70 5.34
N ALA A 244 11.11 -24.77 4.53
CA ALA A 244 10.07 -25.04 3.52
C ALA A 244 8.62 -25.03 4.05
N GLU A 245 8.38 -25.53 5.27
CA GLU A 245 7.03 -25.53 5.86
C GLU A 245 6.51 -24.12 6.18
N LEU A 246 7.41 -23.23 6.65
CA LEU A 246 7.06 -21.83 6.91
C LEU A 246 6.88 -21.04 5.62
N GLU A 247 7.71 -21.32 4.61
CA GLU A 247 7.54 -20.74 3.26
C GLU A 247 6.16 -21.07 2.70
N LYS A 248 5.76 -22.35 2.77
CA LYS A 248 4.45 -22.82 2.31
C LYS A 248 3.31 -22.13 3.05
N LEU A 249 3.43 -21.93 4.37
CA LEU A 249 2.45 -21.19 5.18
C LEU A 249 2.38 -19.72 4.79
N TYR A 250 3.53 -19.06 4.62
CA TYR A 250 3.61 -17.68 4.16
C TYR A 250 2.96 -17.53 2.78
N GLN A 251 3.31 -18.37 1.80
CA GLN A 251 2.72 -18.34 0.46
C GLN A 251 1.20 -18.58 0.48
N ARG A 252 0.70 -19.53 1.29
CA ARG A 252 -0.73 -19.76 1.47
C ARG A 252 -1.44 -18.51 2.01
N THR A 253 -0.86 -17.87 3.02
CA THR A 253 -1.40 -16.63 3.60
C THR A 253 -1.35 -15.46 2.60
N SER A 254 -0.24 -15.29 1.88
CA SER A 254 -0.09 -14.27 0.83
C SER A 254 -1.07 -14.47 -0.32
N ASN A 255 -1.37 -15.72 -0.69
CA ASN A 255 -2.39 -16.05 -1.67
C ASN A 255 -3.80 -15.76 -1.13
N TYR A 256 -4.08 -16.04 0.14
CA TYR A 256 -5.35 -15.68 0.80
C TYR A 256 -5.63 -14.17 0.70
N PHE A 257 -4.63 -13.33 0.99
CA PHE A 257 -4.75 -11.87 0.84
C PHE A 257 -4.59 -11.36 -0.61
N CYS A 258 -4.37 -12.26 -1.57
CA CYS A 258 -4.18 -11.95 -2.98
C CYS A 258 -3.07 -10.91 -3.25
N ILE A 259 -2.00 -10.91 -2.45
CA ILE A 259 -0.97 -9.85 -2.44
C ILE A 259 -0.34 -9.66 -3.83
N ASN A 260 0.08 -10.76 -4.47
CA ASN A 260 0.68 -10.73 -5.82
C ASN A 260 -0.27 -10.14 -6.88
N LYS A 261 -1.55 -10.54 -6.83
CA LYS A 261 -2.56 -10.04 -7.77
C LYS A 261 -2.84 -8.56 -7.54
N ARG A 262 -2.98 -8.14 -6.29
CA ARG A 262 -3.21 -6.73 -5.91
C ARG A 262 -2.07 -5.85 -6.36
N THR A 263 -0.83 -6.26 -6.08
CA THR A 263 0.37 -5.52 -6.51
C THR A 263 0.45 -5.40 -8.04
N ARG A 264 0.15 -6.47 -8.78
CA ARG A 264 0.10 -6.42 -10.25
C ARG A 264 -0.94 -5.41 -10.74
N VAL A 265 -2.15 -5.43 -10.20
CA VAL A 265 -3.22 -4.49 -10.60
C VAL A 265 -2.82 -3.05 -10.28
N MET A 266 -2.20 -2.81 -9.13
CA MET A 266 -1.72 -1.48 -8.75
C MET A 266 -0.62 -0.98 -9.71
N ASN A 267 0.34 -1.82 -10.06
CA ASN A 267 1.40 -1.49 -11.03
C ASN A 267 0.82 -1.14 -12.41
N GLU A 268 -0.15 -1.91 -12.91
CA GLU A 268 -0.86 -1.59 -14.16
C GLU A 268 -1.55 -0.21 -14.11
N LYS A 269 -2.28 0.07 -13.03
CA LYS A 269 -2.93 1.37 -12.87
C LYS A 269 -1.93 2.53 -12.80
N ILE A 270 -0.79 2.33 -12.11
CA ILE A 270 0.28 3.34 -12.04
C ILE A 270 0.83 3.62 -13.44
N ASN A 271 1.07 2.59 -14.25
CA ASN A 271 1.55 2.77 -15.63
C ASN A 271 0.56 3.59 -16.46
N HIS A 272 -0.75 3.33 -16.34
CA HIS A 272 -1.76 4.17 -17.02
C HIS A 272 -1.75 5.63 -16.56
N CYS A 273 -1.53 5.88 -15.27
CA CYS A 273 -1.38 7.24 -14.76
C CYS A 273 -0.11 7.92 -15.28
N ILE A 274 1.00 7.18 -15.46
CA ILE A 274 2.24 7.71 -16.03
C ILE A 274 1.99 8.13 -17.48
N GLU A 275 1.39 7.26 -18.29
CA GLU A 275 1.02 7.55 -19.68
C GLU A 275 0.14 8.81 -19.78
N LEU A 276 -0.85 8.94 -18.89
CA LEU A 276 -1.71 10.12 -18.84
C LEU A 276 -0.91 11.40 -18.54
N VAL A 277 -0.02 11.36 -17.55
CA VAL A 277 0.81 12.51 -17.16
C VAL A 277 1.79 12.89 -18.28
N GLU A 278 2.36 11.93 -18.99
CA GLU A 278 3.21 12.16 -20.17
C GLU A 278 2.44 12.83 -21.31
N LEU A 279 1.19 12.40 -21.56
CA LEU A 279 0.31 13.05 -22.54
C LEU A 279 -0.03 14.49 -22.14
N LEU A 280 -0.27 14.75 -20.85
CA LEU A 280 -0.52 16.11 -20.35
C LEU A 280 0.71 17.00 -20.51
N SER A 281 1.90 16.47 -20.19
CA SER A 281 3.17 17.18 -20.31
C SER A 281 3.48 17.55 -21.77
N SER A 282 3.31 16.62 -22.71
CA SER A 282 3.52 16.88 -24.14
C SER A 282 2.56 17.93 -24.69
N HIS A 283 1.26 17.85 -24.36
CA HIS A 283 0.26 18.85 -24.77
C HIS A 283 0.58 20.27 -24.26
N LEU A 284 1.11 20.40 -23.04
CA LEU A 284 1.56 21.68 -22.51
C LEU A 284 2.86 22.17 -23.15
N ASN A 285 3.69 21.27 -23.69
CA ASN A 285 4.91 21.65 -24.40
C ASN A 285 4.60 22.29 -25.77
N ASP A 286 3.66 21.72 -26.52
CA ASP A 286 3.25 22.23 -27.83
C ASP A 286 2.77 23.68 -27.79
N LYS A 287 2.03 24.07 -26.74
CA LYS A 287 1.56 25.45 -26.56
C LYS A 287 2.71 26.47 -26.47
N HIS A 288 3.88 26.07 -25.97
CA HIS A 288 5.01 26.98 -25.85
C HIS A 288 5.74 27.16 -27.17
N HIS A 289 5.91 26.07 -27.94
CA HIS A 289 6.47 26.16 -29.29
C HIS A 289 5.61 27.07 -30.18
N VAL A 290 4.28 26.95 -30.10
CA VAL A 290 3.35 27.82 -30.83
C VAL A 290 3.47 29.29 -30.40
N ARG A 291 3.65 29.58 -29.10
CA ARG A 291 3.84 30.98 -28.63
C ARG A 291 5.16 31.58 -29.14
N LEU A 292 6.24 30.80 -29.12
CA LEU A 292 7.53 31.24 -29.67
C LEU A 292 7.43 31.49 -31.17
N GLU A 293 6.77 30.60 -31.90
CA GLU A 293 6.51 30.77 -33.33
C GLU A 293 5.73 32.06 -33.60
N TRP A 294 4.67 32.32 -32.84
CA TRP A 294 3.86 33.53 -32.99
C TRP A 294 4.66 34.81 -32.68
N MET A 295 5.54 34.77 -31.67
CA MET A 295 6.43 35.89 -31.35
C MET A 295 7.39 36.19 -32.51
N ILE A 296 7.95 35.15 -33.17
CA ILE A 296 8.80 35.31 -34.35
C ILE A 296 8.03 35.93 -35.51
N ILE A 297 6.81 35.45 -35.80
CA ILE A 297 5.96 35.99 -36.88
C ILE A 297 5.66 37.48 -36.65
N VAL A 298 5.32 37.86 -35.41
CA VAL A 298 5.06 39.27 -35.05
C VAL A 298 6.31 40.14 -35.23
N LEU A 299 7.48 39.67 -34.82
CA LEU A 299 8.74 40.40 -34.98
C LEU A 299 9.05 40.66 -36.46
N ILE A 300 8.88 39.66 -37.33
CA ILE A 300 9.07 39.81 -38.78
C ILE A 300 8.04 40.79 -39.37
N MET A 301 6.77 40.72 -38.95
CA MET A 301 5.72 41.63 -39.42
C MET A 301 6.01 43.09 -39.07
N VAL A 302 6.54 43.36 -37.88
CA VAL A 302 6.92 44.71 -37.46
C VAL A 302 8.08 45.25 -38.32
N GLU A 303 9.08 44.42 -38.59
CA GLU A 303 10.23 44.78 -39.45
C GLU A 303 9.77 45.16 -40.88
N VAL A 304 8.94 44.30 -41.49
CA VAL A 304 8.39 44.55 -42.82
C VAL A 304 7.55 45.83 -42.85
N LEU A 305 6.79 46.12 -41.80
CA LEU A 305 5.99 47.33 -41.72
C LEU A 305 6.85 48.60 -41.67
N PHE A 306 7.98 48.57 -40.94
CA PHE A 306 8.94 49.68 -40.92
C PHE A 306 9.56 49.92 -42.29
N GLU A 307 9.96 48.86 -43.00
CA GLU A 307 10.50 48.96 -44.37
C GLU A 307 9.47 49.55 -45.34
N ILE A 308 8.20 49.13 -45.27
CA ILE A 308 7.13 49.69 -46.12
C ILE A 308 6.91 51.18 -45.83
N ILE A 309 6.86 51.58 -44.56
CA ILE A 309 6.71 52.99 -44.18
C ILE A 309 7.90 53.82 -44.67
N HIS A 310 9.11 53.30 -44.55
CA HIS A 310 10.32 53.95 -45.04
C HIS A 310 10.31 54.09 -46.57
N PHE A 311 9.85 53.08 -47.29
CA PHE A 311 9.72 53.10 -48.75
C PHE A 311 8.69 54.14 -49.22
N ILE A 312 7.52 54.24 -48.59
CA ILE A 312 6.47 55.20 -48.98
C ILE A 312 6.89 56.65 -48.68
N ARG A 313 7.69 56.88 -47.64
CA ARG A 313 8.15 58.20 -47.24
C ARG A 313 9.31 58.72 -48.10
N ARG A 314 9.92 57.86 -48.91
CA ARG A 314 11.04 58.18 -49.80
C ARG A 314 10.57 58.51 -51.21
#